data_AF-A0A265Q0T6-F1
#
_entry.id   AF-A0A265Q0T6-F1
#
_cell.length_a   1.000
_cell.length_b   1.000
_cell.length_c   1.000
_cell.angle_alpha   90.00
_cell.angle_beta   90.00
_cell.angle_gamma   90.00
#
_symmetry.space_group_name_H-M   'P 1'
#
loop_
_entity.id
_entity.type
_entity.pdbx_description
1 polymer ?
#
loop_
_entity_poly.entity_id
_entity_poly.type
_entity_poly.pdbx_seq_one_letter_code
_entity_poly.pdbx_strand_id
1 'polypeptide(L)'
;QTAKSNFILEPKPQGTITGRVFDRYYETPAAYAVVRVVEDPRVAPVTADAEGYFVIPNVLEGTYTLKVVADGFEPGETTVDVAGNETVDVNIGLKRFVGYEDNIIYDDGTAENALVLNAAPNGLAVRFTPDQFGKVKGTNIYFWDTSWPSPGGNRIGFTIYGIDANGKPYKVGEPIFQDVVRGAWNYIDLSSFGFSTDKDFYISTIQDKVGTQCPGTGIDQNSPYADRSYMNVDGEFKLISSEDIEGGLMIRARMEYAMDVPAITNLAPESYTNQDTIRVEGKVTADGKVNVYVNDVKATSIDSENRVFAVEVPIPEERNTIKVTAELNGIETEPSASVVVIKDKLAPVLTVDEPLDNAKIK
;
A
#
# COMPACT_ATOMS: atom_id res chain seq x y z
N GLN A 1 -69.26 4.78 -1.65
CA GLN A 1 -68.91 3.87 -0.55
C GLN A 1 -67.44 3.53 -0.76
N THR A 2 -66.56 3.89 0.19
CA THR A 2 -65.10 3.73 0.02
C THR A 2 -64.68 2.46 0.75
N ALA A 3 -64.22 1.44 0.03
CA ALA A 3 -63.64 0.25 0.63
C ALA A 3 -62.23 0.57 1.12
N LYS A 4 -61.99 0.47 2.43
CA LYS A 4 -60.65 0.45 3.02
C LYS A 4 -60.20 -1.02 3.09
N SER A 5 -59.12 -1.35 2.39
CA SER A 5 -58.42 -2.61 2.57
C SER A 5 -57.20 -2.35 3.46
N ASN A 6 -57.09 -3.08 4.57
CA ASN A 6 -55.91 -3.04 5.42
C ASN A 6 -55.00 -4.18 4.99
N PHE A 7 -53.79 -3.85 4.54
CA PHE A 7 -52.74 -4.82 4.29
C PHE A 7 -51.88 -4.95 5.55
N ILE A 8 -51.74 -6.16 6.07
CA ILE A 8 -50.74 -6.48 7.09
C ILE A 8 -49.53 -7.02 6.31
N LEU A 9 -48.40 -6.34 6.42
CA LEU A 9 -47.13 -6.83 5.86
C LEU A 9 -46.48 -7.75 6.89
N GLU A 10 -46.17 -8.97 6.48
CA GLU A 10 -45.36 -9.88 7.29
C GLU A 10 -43.93 -9.33 7.35
N PRO A 11 -43.34 -9.18 8.55
CA PRO A 11 -41.95 -8.76 8.67
C PRO A 11 -41.05 -9.81 8.04
N LYS A 12 -40.10 -9.34 7.22
CA LYS A 12 -39.08 -10.20 6.63
C LYS A 12 -38.30 -10.89 7.77
N PRO A 13 -38.18 -12.24 7.77
CA PRO A 13 -37.44 -12.98 8.78
C PRO A 13 -36.04 -12.43 9.02
N GLN A 14 -35.50 -12.61 10.22
CA GLN A 14 -34.17 -12.16 10.61
C GLN A 14 -33.31 -13.33 11.09
N GLY A 15 -32.03 -13.33 10.75
CA GLY A 15 -31.01 -14.24 11.25
C GLY A 15 -29.91 -13.51 12.02
N THR A 16 -28.93 -14.28 12.47
CA THR A 16 -27.72 -13.80 13.15
C THR A 16 -26.48 -14.24 12.38
N ILE A 17 -25.51 -13.34 12.22
CA ILE A 17 -24.19 -13.69 11.68
C ILE A 17 -23.22 -13.76 12.86
N THR A 18 -22.53 -14.89 13.02
CA THR A 18 -21.35 -15.01 13.87
C THR A 18 -20.12 -15.19 12.99
N GLY A 19 -18.95 -14.84 13.49
CA GLY A 19 -17.75 -15.15 12.74
C GLY A 19 -16.47 -14.80 13.46
N ARG A 20 -15.35 -15.12 12.79
CA ARG A 20 -14.00 -14.81 13.24
C ARG A 20 -13.21 -14.14 12.12
N VAL A 21 -12.49 -13.08 12.47
CA VAL A 21 -11.53 -12.39 11.61
C VAL A 21 -10.12 -12.73 12.07
N PHE A 22 -9.27 -13.18 11.14
CA PHE A 22 -7.93 -13.67 11.45
C PHE A 22 -6.96 -13.43 10.29
N ASP A 23 -5.67 -13.56 10.57
CA ASP A 23 -4.62 -13.60 9.55
C ASP A 23 -4.75 -14.88 8.72
N ARG A 24 -4.95 -14.74 7.40
CA ARG A 24 -5.22 -15.88 6.51
C ARG A 24 -4.06 -16.86 6.32
N TYR A 25 -2.85 -16.55 6.79
CA TYR A 25 -1.69 -17.44 6.72
C TYR A 25 -1.21 -17.86 8.11
N TYR A 26 -1.01 -16.91 9.03
CA TYR A 26 -0.48 -17.18 10.36
C TYR A 26 -1.56 -17.59 11.37
N GLU A 27 -2.84 -17.53 10.99
CA GLU A 27 -4.00 -17.95 11.79
C GLU A 27 -4.19 -17.18 13.12
N THR A 28 -3.38 -16.14 13.33
CA THR A 28 -3.45 -15.23 14.48
C THR A 28 -4.69 -14.34 14.38
N PRO A 29 -5.35 -14.01 15.50
CA PRO A 29 -6.50 -13.09 15.51
C PRO A 29 -6.23 -11.74 14.83
N ALA A 30 -7.22 -11.24 14.09
CA ALA A 30 -7.29 -9.84 13.70
C ALA A 30 -8.14 -9.08 14.74
N ALA A 31 -7.49 -8.73 15.85
CA ALA A 31 -8.15 -8.14 17.02
C ALA A 31 -8.85 -6.83 16.65
N TYR A 32 -10.06 -6.63 17.21
CA TYR A 32 -10.82 -5.38 17.06
C TYR A 32 -11.16 -5.00 15.62
N ALA A 33 -11.23 -5.99 14.72
CA ALA A 33 -11.66 -5.78 13.33
C ALA A 33 -13.07 -5.17 13.28
N VAL A 34 -13.26 -4.16 12.45
CA VAL A 34 -14.57 -3.53 12.21
C VAL A 34 -15.22 -4.22 11.01
N VAL A 35 -16.39 -4.81 11.23
CA VAL A 35 -17.18 -5.52 10.24
C VAL A 35 -18.43 -4.71 9.90
N ARG A 36 -18.69 -4.51 8.61
CA ARG A 36 -19.83 -3.73 8.11
C ARG A 36 -20.58 -4.53 7.04
N VAL A 37 -21.91 -4.55 7.15
CA VAL A 37 -22.81 -5.00 6.08
C VAL A 37 -22.91 -3.92 5.01
N VAL A 38 -22.57 -4.24 3.76
CA VAL A 38 -22.49 -3.24 2.68
C VAL A 38 -23.87 -2.79 2.22
N GLU A 39 -24.79 -3.73 2.03
CA GLU A 39 -26.09 -3.53 1.41
C GLU A 39 -27.17 -2.99 2.36
N ASP A 40 -26.97 -3.11 3.68
CA ASP A 40 -27.92 -2.59 4.68
C ASP A 40 -27.27 -1.57 5.61
N PRO A 41 -27.34 -0.26 5.29
CA PRO A 41 -26.75 0.79 6.11
C PRO A 41 -27.46 0.98 7.47
N ARG A 42 -28.61 0.33 7.70
CA ARG A 42 -29.30 0.36 9.00
C ARG A 42 -28.64 -0.57 10.00
N VAL A 43 -27.89 -1.56 9.54
CA VAL A 43 -27.06 -2.41 10.38
C VAL A 43 -25.80 -1.64 10.72
N ALA A 44 -25.67 -1.24 11.99
CA ALA A 44 -24.47 -0.56 12.46
C ALA A 44 -23.24 -1.46 12.31
N PRO A 45 -22.06 -0.92 11.97
CA PRO A 45 -20.82 -1.68 12.02
C PRO A 45 -20.59 -2.28 13.40
N VAL A 46 -20.10 -3.52 13.44
CA VAL A 46 -19.71 -4.19 14.69
C VAL A 46 -18.20 -4.25 14.79
N THR A 47 -17.68 -4.30 16.01
CA THR A 47 -16.25 -4.47 16.28
C THR A 47 -16.04 -5.86 16.89
N ALA A 48 -15.11 -6.63 16.33
CA ALA A 48 -14.71 -7.92 16.86
C ALA A 48 -14.00 -7.79 18.22
N ASP A 49 -13.91 -8.88 18.97
CA ASP A 49 -13.14 -8.94 20.20
C ASP A 49 -11.63 -9.09 19.95
N ALA A 50 -10.85 -9.31 21.03
CA ALA A 50 -9.40 -9.46 20.95
C ALA A 50 -8.97 -10.75 20.24
N GLU A 51 -9.84 -11.76 20.23
CA GLU A 51 -9.64 -13.05 19.57
C GLU A 51 -10.19 -13.07 18.13
N GLY A 52 -10.75 -11.94 17.69
CA GLY A 52 -11.26 -11.71 16.34
C GLY A 52 -12.71 -12.14 16.14
N TYR A 53 -13.43 -12.55 17.18
CA TYR A 53 -14.82 -12.99 17.07
C TYR A 53 -15.79 -11.81 17.05
N PHE A 54 -16.85 -11.92 16.26
CA PHE A 54 -17.91 -10.90 16.18
C PHE A 54 -19.29 -11.53 16.05
N VAL A 55 -20.32 -10.72 16.37
CA VAL A 55 -21.73 -11.11 16.22
C VAL A 55 -22.52 -9.93 15.65
N ILE A 56 -23.28 -10.17 14.57
CA ILE A 56 -24.23 -9.22 13.99
C ILE A 56 -25.64 -9.80 14.12
N PRO A 57 -26.42 -9.38 15.13
CA PRO A 57 -27.78 -9.86 15.32
C PRO A 57 -28.78 -9.16 14.40
N ASN A 58 -29.96 -9.77 14.23
CA ASN A 58 -31.13 -9.16 13.60
C ASN A 58 -30.94 -8.72 12.14
N VAL A 59 -30.13 -9.45 11.37
CA VAL A 59 -29.94 -9.20 9.94
C VAL A 59 -31.12 -9.81 9.19
N LEU A 60 -31.78 -9.06 8.31
CA LEU A 60 -32.89 -9.60 7.52
C LEU A 60 -32.40 -10.77 6.65
N GLU A 61 -33.26 -11.73 6.34
CA GLU A 61 -32.88 -12.84 5.45
C GLU A 61 -32.40 -12.32 4.08
N GLY A 62 -31.42 -12.96 3.46
CA GLY A 62 -30.87 -12.58 2.17
C GLY A 62 -29.36 -12.71 2.08
N THR A 63 -28.82 -12.38 0.92
CA THR A 63 -27.38 -12.40 0.63
C THR A 63 -26.78 -11.02 0.88
N TYR A 64 -25.68 -10.98 1.63
CA TYR A 64 -24.98 -9.77 2.01
C TYR A 64 -23.49 -9.86 1.77
N THR A 65 -22.85 -8.71 1.57
CA THR A 65 -21.40 -8.56 1.57
C THR A 65 -20.98 -7.97 2.90
N LEU A 66 -20.07 -8.67 3.59
CA LEU A 66 -19.38 -8.18 4.77
C LEU A 66 -18.06 -7.56 4.33
N LYS A 67 -17.87 -6.28 4.64
CA LYS A 67 -16.60 -5.58 4.50
C LYS A 67 -15.92 -5.50 5.86
N VAL A 68 -14.65 -5.88 5.92
CA VAL A 68 -13.88 -5.94 7.15
C VAL A 68 -12.63 -5.09 7.02
N VAL A 69 -12.38 -4.28 8.05
CA VAL A 69 -11.15 -3.49 8.19
C VAL A 69 -10.55 -3.80 9.55
N ALA A 70 -9.28 -4.15 9.59
CA ALA A 70 -8.54 -4.40 10.82
C ALA A 70 -7.17 -3.72 10.72
N ASP A 71 -6.64 -3.26 11.86
CA ASP A 71 -5.31 -2.65 11.89
C ASP A 71 -4.23 -3.70 11.57
N GLY A 72 -3.24 -3.31 10.77
CA GLY A 72 -2.20 -4.24 10.29
C GLY A 72 -2.65 -5.24 9.22
N PHE A 73 -3.83 -5.06 8.61
CA PHE A 73 -4.34 -5.93 7.54
C PHE A 73 -4.89 -5.14 6.35
N GLU A 74 -4.82 -5.72 5.15
CA GLU A 74 -5.55 -5.23 4.00
C GLU A 74 -7.07 -5.45 4.20
N PRO A 75 -7.95 -4.52 3.78
CA PRO A 75 -9.39 -4.72 3.86
C PRO A 75 -9.84 -5.97 3.13
N GLY A 76 -10.74 -6.74 3.75
CA GLY A 76 -11.31 -7.95 3.17
C GLY A 76 -12.81 -7.80 2.91
N GLU A 77 -13.31 -8.57 1.95
CA GLU A 77 -14.75 -8.68 1.68
C GLU A 77 -15.13 -10.17 1.55
N THR A 78 -16.30 -10.53 2.07
CA THR A 78 -16.86 -11.89 1.93
C THR A 78 -18.37 -11.82 1.78
N THR A 79 -18.94 -12.81 1.09
CA THR A 79 -20.39 -12.94 0.94
C THR A 79 -20.94 -13.91 1.97
N VAL A 80 -22.12 -13.58 2.52
CA VAL A 80 -22.84 -14.42 3.49
C VAL A 80 -24.32 -14.49 3.14
N ASP A 81 -24.87 -15.69 3.20
CA ASP A 81 -26.31 -15.94 3.03
C ASP A 81 -26.97 -16.09 4.41
N VAL A 82 -27.86 -15.16 4.75
CA VAL A 82 -28.58 -15.15 6.02
C VAL A 82 -29.96 -15.78 5.82
N ALA A 83 -30.20 -16.91 6.48
CA ALA A 83 -31.52 -17.51 6.57
C ALA A 83 -32.28 -17.00 7.81
N GLY A 84 -33.60 -16.86 7.67
CA GLY A 84 -34.47 -16.43 8.76
C GLY A 84 -34.47 -17.39 9.95
N ASN A 85 -34.36 -16.85 11.16
CA ASN A 85 -34.27 -17.57 12.43
C ASN A 85 -33.07 -18.52 12.57
N GLU A 86 -32.06 -18.37 11.72
CA GLU A 86 -30.83 -19.17 11.78
C GLU A 86 -29.63 -18.31 12.18
N THR A 87 -28.57 -19.01 12.63
CA THR A 87 -27.25 -18.42 12.83
C THR A 87 -26.32 -18.95 11.76
N VAL A 88 -25.68 -18.05 11.02
CA VAL A 88 -24.66 -18.38 10.03
C VAL A 88 -23.29 -18.01 10.58
N ASP A 89 -22.34 -18.93 10.48
CA ASP A 89 -20.95 -18.72 10.90
C ASP A 89 -20.06 -18.42 9.69
N VAL A 90 -19.20 -17.40 9.80
CA VAL A 90 -18.28 -17.01 8.74
C VAL A 90 -16.85 -16.82 9.24
N ASN A 91 -15.90 -17.38 8.52
CA ASN A 91 -14.47 -17.20 8.75
C ASN A 91 -13.89 -16.24 7.71
N ILE A 92 -13.27 -15.16 8.18
CA ILE A 92 -12.77 -14.08 7.35
C ILE A 92 -11.25 -13.97 7.54
N GLY A 93 -10.51 -14.57 6.61
CA GLY A 93 -9.06 -14.46 6.54
C GLY A 93 -8.63 -13.16 5.85
N LEU A 94 -7.91 -12.30 6.56
CA LEU A 94 -7.33 -11.07 6.01
C LEU A 94 -5.86 -11.26 5.66
N LYS A 95 -5.43 -10.60 4.58
CA LYS A 95 -4.00 -10.52 4.20
C LYS A 95 -3.30 -9.53 5.12
N ARG A 96 -2.21 -9.95 5.75
CA ARG A 96 -1.40 -9.07 6.60
C ARG A 96 -0.79 -7.94 5.78
N PHE A 97 -0.87 -6.72 6.31
CA PHE A 97 -0.30 -5.54 5.70
C PHE A 97 1.08 -5.27 6.32
N VAL A 98 2.13 -5.50 5.52
CA VAL A 98 3.50 -5.15 5.90
C VAL A 98 3.84 -3.80 5.29
N GLY A 99 3.48 -2.75 6.03
CA GLY A 99 3.60 -1.36 5.57
C GLY A 99 5.02 -0.81 5.68
N TYR A 100 5.42 0.00 4.72
CA TYR A 100 6.58 0.87 4.83
C TYR A 100 6.27 2.24 4.26
N GLU A 101 6.96 3.26 4.77
CA GLU A 101 6.82 4.62 4.29
C GLU A 101 7.97 4.98 3.37
N ASP A 102 7.65 5.78 2.35
CA ASP A 102 8.63 6.30 1.42
C ASP A 102 8.29 7.75 1.04
N ASN A 103 9.30 8.51 0.63
CA ASN A 103 9.12 9.89 0.18
C ASN A 103 9.35 10.00 -1.32
N ILE A 104 8.40 10.62 -2.01
CA ILE A 104 8.62 11.05 -3.39
C ILE A 104 9.18 12.47 -3.35
N ILE A 105 10.43 12.62 -3.80
CA ILE A 105 11.22 13.84 -3.69
C ILE A 105 11.66 14.28 -5.09
N TYR A 106 11.50 15.57 -5.39
CA TYR A 106 11.92 16.18 -6.65
C TYR A 106 12.79 17.42 -6.43
N ASP A 107 13.32 17.60 -5.23
CA ASP A 107 14.18 18.70 -4.81
C ASP A 107 15.41 18.18 -4.04
N ASP A 108 16.49 18.95 -3.96
CA ASP A 108 17.71 18.58 -3.25
C ASP A 108 17.72 18.97 -1.76
N GLY A 109 16.68 19.68 -1.31
CA GLY A 109 16.53 20.17 0.06
C GLY A 109 17.01 21.59 0.32
N THR A 110 17.58 22.26 -0.68
CA THR A 110 18.04 23.64 -0.62
C THR A 110 17.03 24.56 -1.31
N ALA A 111 16.72 25.68 -0.67
CA ALA A 111 15.78 26.66 -1.21
C ALA A 111 16.55 27.87 -1.75
N GLU A 112 16.51 28.11 -3.06
CA GLU A 112 17.15 29.28 -3.67
C GLU A 112 16.16 30.39 -3.99
N ASN A 113 14.87 30.05 -4.14
CA ASN A 113 13.82 31.01 -4.44
C ASN A 113 12.49 30.61 -3.78
N ALA A 114 11.45 31.42 -3.96
CA ALA A 114 10.10 31.10 -3.51
C ALA A 114 9.02 31.71 -4.41
N LEU A 115 7.83 31.13 -4.34
CA LEU A 115 6.68 31.55 -5.13
C LEU A 115 5.42 31.64 -4.29
N VAL A 116 4.57 32.61 -4.62
CA VAL A 116 3.21 32.78 -4.12
C VAL A 116 2.37 33.35 -5.27
N LEU A 117 1.12 32.94 -5.40
CA LEU A 117 0.24 33.42 -6.46
C LEU A 117 -0.58 34.63 -5.98
N ASN A 118 -1.00 35.49 -6.91
CA ASN A 118 -1.59 36.77 -6.53
C ASN A 118 -2.96 36.65 -5.83
N ALA A 119 -3.79 35.69 -6.23
CA ALA A 119 -5.19 35.60 -5.81
C ALA A 119 -5.53 34.29 -5.11
N ALA A 120 -6.44 34.35 -4.14
CA ALA A 120 -7.16 33.16 -3.67
C ALA A 120 -8.23 32.75 -4.71
N PRO A 121 -8.54 31.45 -4.86
CA PRO A 121 -8.03 30.30 -4.11
C PRO A 121 -6.83 29.61 -4.77
N ASN A 122 -5.99 30.34 -5.51
CA ASN A 122 -4.88 29.73 -6.25
C ASN A 122 -3.84 29.16 -5.29
N GLY A 123 -2.98 28.28 -5.79
CA GLY A 123 -1.85 27.76 -5.05
C GLY A 123 -0.81 27.10 -5.94
N LEU A 124 0.08 26.35 -5.31
CA LEU A 124 1.23 25.71 -5.93
C LEU A 124 1.18 24.22 -5.68
N ALA A 125 1.49 23.44 -6.70
CA ALA A 125 1.33 21.99 -6.69
C ALA A 125 2.50 21.28 -7.34
N VAL A 126 2.80 20.08 -6.84
CA VAL A 126 3.74 19.16 -7.47
C VAL A 126 2.99 17.93 -7.94
N ARG A 127 3.30 17.46 -9.15
CA ARG A 127 2.82 16.19 -9.70
C ARG A 127 3.75 15.05 -9.30
N PHE A 128 3.24 14.15 -8.48
CA PHE A 128 3.93 12.97 -8.00
C PHE A 128 3.58 11.73 -8.81
N THR A 129 4.57 10.89 -9.07
CA THR A 129 4.41 9.56 -9.67
C THR A 129 4.84 8.53 -8.62
N PRO A 130 3.91 7.75 -8.04
CA PRO A 130 4.28 6.69 -7.10
C PRO A 130 4.89 5.48 -7.83
N ASP A 131 5.80 4.77 -7.16
CA ASP A 131 6.43 3.56 -7.71
C ASP A 131 5.46 2.37 -7.83
N GLN A 132 4.41 2.37 -7.00
CA GLN A 132 3.39 1.34 -6.92
C GLN A 132 2.13 1.88 -6.24
N PHE A 133 1.11 1.02 -6.08
CA PHE A 133 -0.09 1.39 -5.35
C PHE A 133 0.23 1.67 -3.88
N GLY A 134 -0.05 2.89 -3.43
CA GLY A 134 0.19 3.30 -2.05
C GLY A 134 -0.79 4.36 -1.58
N LYS A 135 -0.84 4.52 -0.26
CA LYS A 135 -1.65 5.54 0.40
C LYS A 135 -0.84 6.83 0.57
N VAL A 136 -1.44 7.97 0.29
CA VAL A 136 -0.85 9.28 0.60
C VAL A 136 -1.06 9.58 2.08
N LYS A 137 0.03 9.66 2.86
CA LYS A 137 -0.01 9.96 4.30
C LYS A 137 0.11 11.43 4.58
N GLY A 138 0.84 12.17 3.75
CA GLY A 138 1.10 13.57 4.00
C GLY A 138 2.02 14.21 2.99
N THR A 139 2.42 15.42 3.31
CA THR A 139 3.42 16.15 2.54
C THR A 139 4.41 16.85 3.47
N ASN A 140 5.66 16.92 3.05
CA ASN A 140 6.64 17.84 3.62
C ASN A 140 6.82 18.99 2.65
N ILE A 141 6.65 20.22 3.12
CA ILE A 141 6.75 21.41 2.28
C ILE A 141 7.63 22.46 2.95
N TYR A 142 8.54 23.06 2.18
CA TYR A 142 9.33 24.18 2.67
C TYR A 142 8.61 25.50 2.39
N PHE A 143 8.46 26.32 3.42
CA PHE A 143 7.95 27.68 3.29
C PHE A 143 9.07 28.69 3.52
N TRP A 144 9.16 29.68 2.63
CA TRP A 144 10.16 30.74 2.67
C TRP A 144 10.10 31.52 3.99
N ASP A 145 11.25 32.04 4.40
CA ASP A 145 11.40 32.74 5.67
C ASP A 145 10.61 34.06 5.74
N THR A 146 10.73 34.76 6.87
CA THR A 146 9.97 35.99 7.11
C THR A 146 10.40 37.19 6.26
N SER A 147 11.48 37.08 5.46
CA SER A 147 11.93 38.16 4.57
C SER A 147 10.94 38.41 3.42
N TRP A 148 10.20 37.39 2.99
CA TRP A 148 9.22 37.47 1.91
C TRP A 148 8.19 36.33 1.97
N PRO A 149 6.90 36.52 1.61
CA PRO A 149 6.24 37.78 1.28
C PRO A 149 6.07 38.72 2.49
N SER A 150 5.78 40.00 2.21
CA SER A 150 5.48 41.04 3.21
C SER A 150 4.11 41.69 2.92
N PRO A 151 3.19 41.75 3.90
CA PRO A 151 3.33 41.31 5.30
C PRO A 151 3.47 39.79 5.47
N GLY A 152 3.12 39.01 4.44
CA GLY A 152 3.08 37.55 4.45
C GLY A 152 1.96 37.02 5.34
N GLY A 153 2.02 35.73 5.63
CA GLY A 153 1.13 35.06 6.56
C GLY A 153 1.60 33.64 6.81
N ASN A 154 0.96 32.97 7.76
CA ASN A 154 1.31 31.59 8.12
C ASN A 154 0.18 30.61 7.79
N ARG A 155 -1.03 31.09 7.53
CA ARG A 155 -2.16 30.21 7.20
C ARG A 155 -2.14 29.86 5.72
N ILE A 156 -2.26 28.58 5.40
CA ILE A 156 -2.40 28.08 4.04
C ILE A 156 -3.14 26.73 4.04
N GLY A 157 -3.84 26.42 2.95
CA GLY A 157 -4.59 25.19 2.76
C GLY A 157 -3.80 24.12 2.01
N PHE A 158 -4.16 22.86 2.20
CA PHE A 158 -3.55 21.71 1.51
C PHE A 158 -4.62 20.75 1.01
N THR A 159 -4.47 20.27 -0.23
CA THR A 159 -5.39 19.28 -0.81
C THR A 159 -4.66 18.37 -1.77
N ILE A 160 -5.25 17.20 -2.01
CA ILE A 160 -4.82 16.25 -3.03
C ILE A 160 -5.72 16.39 -4.26
N TYR A 161 -5.14 16.25 -5.45
CA TYR A 161 -5.87 16.01 -6.69
C TYR A 161 -5.45 14.66 -7.28
N GLY A 162 -6.40 13.76 -7.46
CA GLY A 162 -6.18 12.51 -8.19
C GLY A 162 -6.29 12.75 -9.70
N ILE A 163 -5.89 11.77 -10.51
CA ILE A 163 -6.03 11.81 -11.96
C ILE A 163 -7.04 10.74 -12.40
N ASP A 164 -8.05 11.16 -13.16
CA ASP A 164 -9.07 10.26 -13.68
C ASP A 164 -8.57 9.42 -14.88
N ALA A 165 -9.43 8.55 -15.40
CA ALA A 165 -9.10 7.67 -16.53
C ALA A 165 -8.73 8.43 -17.83
N ASN A 166 -9.11 9.70 -17.95
CA ASN A 166 -8.82 10.54 -19.11
C ASN A 166 -7.60 11.44 -18.89
N GLY A 167 -6.89 11.29 -17.76
CA GLY A 167 -5.76 12.14 -17.42
C GLY A 167 -6.16 13.50 -16.81
N LYS A 168 -7.44 13.71 -16.49
CA LYS A 168 -7.91 14.98 -15.91
C LYS A 168 -7.78 14.95 -14.37
N PRO A 169 -7.20 16.01 -13.76
CA PRO A 169 -7.17 16.15 -12.31
C PRO A 169 -8.58 16.33 -11.71
N TYR A 170 -8.85 15.68 -10.58
CA TYR A 170 -10.04 15.89 -9.76
C TYR A 170 -9.65 16.12 -8.30
N LYS A 171 -10.34 17.03 -7.62
CA LYS A 171 -10.09 17.33 -6.21
C LYS A 171 -10.58 16.16 -5.34
N VAL A 172 -9.70 15.62 -4.48
CA VAL A 172 -10.01 14.45 -3.64
C VAL A 172 -10.87 14.83 -2.43
N GLY A 173 -10.69 16.03 -1.87
CA GLY A 173 -11.49 16.54 -0.77
C GLY A 173 -11.26 18.03 -0.53
N GLU A 174 -11.94 18.60 0.46
CA GLU A 174 -11.76 20.02 0.80
C GLU A 174 -10.38 20.31 1.40
N PRO A 175 -9.81 21.51 1.16
CA PRO A 175 -8.49 21.84 1.67
C PRO A 175 -8.45 21.87 3.21
N ILE A 176 -7.40 21.28 3.79
CA ILE A 176 -7.11 21.39 5.21
C ILE A 176 -6.28 22.65 5.43
N PHE A 177 -6.80 23.60 6.20
CA PHE A 177 -6.10 24.85 6.53
C PHE A 177 -5.44 24.77 7.89
N GLN A 178 -4.16 25.13 7.94
CA GLN A 178 -3.41 25.27 9.20
C GLN A 178 -2.37 26.38 9.10
N ASP A 179 -1.83 26.78 10.25
CA ASP A 179 -0.66 27.65 10.30
C ASP A 179 0.62 26.85 10.08
N VAL A 180 1.57 27.45 9.37
CA VAL A 180 2.90 26.88 9.06
C VAL A 180 4.01 27.73 9.66
N VAL A 181 5.17 27.11 9.82
CA VAL A 181 6.41 27.79 10.23
C VAL A 181 7.18 28.22 8.99
N ARG A 182 7.39 29.52 8.84
CA ARG A 182 8.19 30.10 7.75
C ARG A 182 9.69 29.93 8.02
N GLY A 183 10.46 29.70 6.97
CA GLY A 183 11.90 29.41 7.02
C GLY A 183 12.21 27.98 7.43
N ALA A 184 11.24 27.07 7.29
CA ALA A 184 11.35 25.68 7.74
C ALA A 184 10.52 24.73 6.87
N TRP A 185 10.91 23.45 6.93
CA TRP A 185 10.08 22.35 6.46
C TRP A 185 8.90 22.12 7.41
N ASN A 186 7.72 21.90 6.84
CA ASN A 186 6.49 21.63 7.56
C ASN A 186 5.91 20.31 7.10
N TYR A 187 5.66 19.40 8.04
CA TYR A 187 4.89 18.19 7.77
C TYR A 187 3.40 18.48 7.92
N ILE A 188 2.63 18.10 6.90
CA ILE A 188 1.18 18.19 6.87
C ILE A 188 0.62 16.77 6.75
N ASP A 189 -0.19 16.36 7.71
CA ASP A 189 -0.92 15.11 7.67
C ASP A 189 -2.09 15.22 6.68
N LEU A 190 -2.10 14.34 5.68
CA LEU A 190 -3.14 14.25 4.65
C LEU A 190 -3.87 12.90 4.72
N SER A 191 -3.62 12.09 5.75
CA SER A 191 -4.17 10.74 5.89
C SER A 191 -5.71 10.73 5.97
N SER A 192 -6.33 11.83 6.41
CA SER A 192 -7.78 12.00 6.48
C SER A 192 -8.46 12.03 5.11
N PHE A 193 -7.72 12.32 4.03
CA PHE A 193 -8.27 12.20 2.67
C PHE A 193 -8.50 10.74 2.28
N GLY A 194 -7.88 9.76 2.96
CA GLY A 194 -8.04 8.34 2.67
C GLY A 194 -7.67 7.96 1.24
N PHE A 195 -6.77 8.73 0.62
CA PHE A 195 -6.45 8.62 -0.80
C PHE A 195 -5.29 7.64 -1.05
N SER A 196 -5.51 6.70 -1.97
CA SER A 196 -4.50 5.75 -2.42
C SER A 196 -4.49 5.67 -3.94
N THR A 197 -3.30 5.55 -4.53
CA THR A 197 -3.11 5.52 -5.97
C THR A 197 -1.78 4.88 -6.35
N ASP A 198 -1.73 4.24 -7.51
CA ASP A 198 -0.54 3.86 -8.28
C ASP A 198 -0.31 4.78 -9.49
N LYS A 199 -1.22 5.73 -9.73
CA LYS A 199 -1.16 6.73 -10.79
C LYS A 199 -0.61 8.05 -10.28
N ASP A 200 -0.20 8.89 -11.22
CA ASP A 200 0.12 10.28 -10.98
C ASP A 200 -0.98 11.00 -10.18
N PHE A 201 -0.57 11.87 -9.26
CA PHE A 201 -1.45 12.72 -8.47
C PHE A 201 -0.76 14.04 -8.14
N TYR A 202 -1.51 15.02 -7.65
CA TYR A 202 -0.97 16.30 -7.21
C TYR A 202 -1.21 16.50 -5.72
N ILE A 203 -0.22 17.06 -5.03
CA ILE A 203 -0.44 17.72 -3.74
C ILE A 203 -0.31 19.22 -3.99
N SER A 204 -1.34 19.97 -3.59
CA SER A 204 -1.44 21.41 -3.82
C SER A 204 -1.61 22.15 -2.51
N THR A 205 -0.89 23.26 -2.40
CA THR A 205 -1.27 24.35 -1.49
C THR A 205 -2.51 25.07 -2.03
N ILE A 206 -3.24 25.77 -1.16
CA ILE A 206 -4.43 26.58 -1.48
C ILE A 206 -4.39 27.85 -0.64
N GLN A 207 -4.35 29.01 -1.30
CA GLN A 207 -4.39 30.29 -0.60
C GLN A 207 -5.82 30.67 -0.22
N ASP A 208 -6.04 31.09 1.02
CA ASP A 208 -7.32 31.67 1.48
C ASP A 208 -7.34 33.20 1.43
N LYS A 209 -6.20 33.82 1.13
CA LYS A 209 -6.00 35.27 1.03
C LYS A 209 -5.24 35.63 -0.24
N VAL A 210 -5.13 36.94 -0.48
CA VAL A 210 -4.22 37.45 -1.52
C VAL A 210 -2.78 37.03 -1.21
N GLY A 211 -1.96 36.83 -2.25
CA GLY A 211 -0.65 36.21 -2.13
C GLY A 211 0.30 36.90 -1.14
N THR A 212 0.29 38.23 -1.08
CA THR A 212 1.11 39.01 -0.13
C THR A 212 0.76 38.76 1.34
N GLN A 213 -0.35 38.07 1.63
CA GLN A 213 -0.79 37.67 2.96
C GLN A 213 -0.71 36.16 3.21
N CYS A 214 -0.07 35.41 2.31
CA CYS A 214 0.17 33.97 2.42
C CYS A 214 1.68 33.69 2.57
N PRO A 215 2.08 32.51 3.08
CA PRO A 215 3.48 32.09 3.03
C PRO A 215 3.88 31.77 1.58
N GLY A 216 5.14 32.04 1.24
CA GLY A 216 5.72 31.64 -0.05
C GLY A 216 6.24 30.21 0.01
N THR A 217 5.94 29.40 -1.01
CA THR A 217 6.47 28.03 -1.13
C THR A 217 7.87 28.09 -1.72
N GLY A 218 8.82 27.35 -1.13
CA GLY A 218 10.19 27.29 -1.64
C GLY A 218 10.31 26.68 -3.03
N ILE A 219 11.34 27.10 -3.75
CA ILE A 219 11.77 26.58 -5.03
C ILE A 219 13.25 26.20 -4.90
N ASP A 220 13.54 24.96 -5.29
CA ASP A 220 14.88 24.48 -5.61
C ASP A 220 15.15 24.80 -7.09
N GLN A 221 16.04 25.74 -7.37
CA GLN A 221 16.34 26.16 -8.74
C GLN A 221 17.20 25.15 -9.51
N ASN A 222 17.86 24.22 -8.81
CA ASN A 222 18.73 23.21 -9.41
C ASN A 222 18.02 21.88 -9.64
N SER A 223 16.75 21.77 -9.24
CA SER A 223 15.95 20.57 -9.44
C SER A 223 15.93 20.12 -10.91
N PRO A 224 16.30 18.86 -11.21
CA PRO A 224 16.19 18.31 -12.57
C PRO A 224 14.74 17.97 -12.96
N TYR A 225 13.76 18.23 -12.09
CA TYR A 225 12.35 17.83 -12.22
C TYR A 225 11.40 19.04 -12.31
N ALA A 226 11.85 20.13 -12.94
CA ALA A 226 11.07 21.35 -13.10
C ALA A 226 9.72 21.14 -13.84
N ASP A 227 9.61 20.07 -14.64
CA ASP A 227 8.40 19.66 -15.36
C ASP A 227 7.30 19.06 -14.45
N ARG A 228 7.54 19.00 -13.14
CA ARG A 228 6.58 18.51 -12.13
C ARG A 228 5.96 19.60 -11.28
N SER A 229 6.33 20.85 -11.49
CA SER A 229 5.91 21.98 -10.65
C SER A 229 4.89 22.86 -11.35
N TYR A 230 3.76 23.09 -10.69
CA TYR A 230 2.59 23.73 -11.27
C TYR A 230 2.03 24.83 -10.38
N MET A 231 1.54 25.88 -11.03
CA MET A 231 0.50 26.74 -10.51
C MET A 231 -0.84 26.02 -10.58
N ASN A 232 -1.57 26.01 -9.48
CA ASN A 232 -2.97 25.60 -9.40
C ASN A 232 -3.83 26.87 -9.42
N VAL A 233 -4.48 27.15 -10.55
CA VAL A 233 -5.38 28.27 -10.75
C VAL A 233 -6.80 27.74 -10.75
N ASP A 234 -7.44 27.78 -9.57
CA ASP A 234 -8.81 27.29 -9.36
C ASP A 234 -9.06 25.84 -9.88
N GLY A 235 -8.09 24.95 -9.67
CA GLY A 235 -8.12 23.55 -10.13
C GLY A 235 -7.55 23.31 -11.52
N GLU A 236 -7.17 24.37 -12.25
CA GLU A 236 -6.41 24.25 -13.51
C GLU A 236 -4.91 24.30 -13.25
N PHE A 237 -4.18 23.29 -13.72
CA PHE A 237 -2.73 23.17 -13.51
C PHE A 237 -1.95 23.71 -14.70
N LYS A 238 -1.06 24.66 -14.44
CA LYS A 238 -0.13 25.25 -15.42
C LYS A 238 1.29 25.14 -14.89
N LEU A 239 2.25 24.72 -15.71
CA LEU A 239 3.64 24.63 -15.28
C LEU A 239 4.14 26.00 -14.81
N ILE A 240 4.94 26.03 -13.74
CA ILE A 240 5.55 27.30 -13.31
C ILE A 240 6.54 27.85 -14.36
N SER A 241 7.13 26.95 -15.15
CA SER A 241 8.02 27.30 -16.26
C SER A 241 7.30 28.00 -17.42
N SER A 242 5.96 27.97 -17.49
CA SER A 242 5.22 28.78 -18.47
C SER A 242 5.24 30.28 -18.14
N GLU A 243 5.67 30.65 -16.94
CA GLU A 243 5.84 32.04 -16.48
C GLU A 243 7.34 32.36 -16.24
N ASP A 244 8.24 31.67 -16.94
CA ASP A 244 9.70 31.84 -16.84
C ASP A 244 10.27 31.62 -15.43
N ILE A 245 9.59 30.80 -14.61
CA ILE A 245 10.07 30.39 -13.29
C ILE A 245 10.83 29.06 -13.41
N GLU A 246 12.12 29.11 -13.13
CA GLU A 246 13.02 27.95 -13.13
C GLU A 246 12.97 27.20 -11.79
N GLY A 247 13.21 25.89 -11.85
CA GLY A 247 13.32 25.02 -10.67
C GLY A 247 12.09 24.16 -10.38
N GLY A 248 12.16 23.47 -9.25
CA GLY A 248 11.12 22.61 -8.70
C GLY A 248 10.58 23.17 -7.38
N LEU A 249 9.27 23.13 -7.19
CA LEU A 249 8.66 23.45 -5.91
C LEU A 249 9.10 22.43 -4.85
N MET A 250 9.47 22.93 -3.67
CA MET A 250 9.93 22.12 -2.55
C MET A 250 8.74 21.51 -1.79
N ILE A 251 8.01 20.62 -2.47
CA ILE A 251 6.90 19.85 -1.95
C ILE A 251 7.22 18.38 -2.17
N ARG A 252 7.22 17.59 -1.09
CA ARG A 252 7.50 16.16 -1.09
C ARG A 252 6.25 15.40 -0.67
N ALA A 253 5.97 14.28 -1.31
CA ALA A 253 4.87 13.40 -0.90
C ALA A 253 5.39 12.31 0.05
N ARG A 254 4.67 12.05 1.14
CA ARG A 254 4.92 10.93 2.04
C ARG A 254 3.89 9.83 1.75
N MET A 255 4.37 8.71 1.26
CA MET A 255 3.59 7.54 0.85
C MET A 255 3.70 6.44 1.90
N GLU A 256 2.66 5.62 2.00
CA GLU A 256 2.67 4.34 2.71
C GLU A 256 2.34 3.24 1.69
N TYR A 257 3.29 2.32 1.52
CA TYR A 257 3.21 1.21 0.58
C TYR A 257 3.11 -0.12 1.31
N ALA A 258 2.60 -1.14 0.63
CA ALA A 258 2.65 -2.51 1.10
C ALA A 258 3.90 -3.21 0.56
N MET A 259 4.57 -4.00 1.39
CA MET A 259 5.53 -4.98 0.92
C MET A 259 4.78 -6.23 0.43
N ASP A 260 5.02 -6.62 -0.82
CA ASP A 260 4.48 -7.87 -1.35
C ASP A 260 5.26 -9.08 -0.86
N VAL A 261 4.65 -10.24 -1.06
CA VAL A 261 5.29 -11.53 -0.87
C VAL A 261 6.54 -11.62 -1.76
N PRO A 262 7.73 -11.93 -1.20
CA PRO A 262 8.95 -12.08 -1.99
C PRO A 262 8.87 -13.24 -2.98
N ALA A 263 9.68 -13.17 -4.02
CA ALA A 263 9.75 -14.21 -5.05
C ALA A 263 11.16 -14.81 -5.16
N ILE A 264 11.24 -16.14 -5.15
CA ILE A 264 12.46 -16.88 -5.52
C ILE A 264 12.58 -16.88 -7.04
N THR A 265 13.73 -16.50 -7.58
CA THR A 265 13.90 -16.27 -9.03
C THR A 265 14.88 -17.22 -9.71
N ASN A 266 15.78 -17.87 -8.96
CA ASN A 266 16.81 -18.73 -9.54
C ASN A 266 16.49 -20.24 -9.48
N LEU A 267 15.43 -20.64 -8.78
CA LEU A 267 15.02 -22.04 -8.64
C LEU A 267 13.68 -22.28 -9.35
N ALA A 268 13.60 -23.39 -10.09
CA ALA A 268 12.34 -23.86 -10.65
C ALA A 268 11.45 -24.45 -9.53
N PRO A 269 10.12 -24.61 -9.76
CA PRO A 269 9.22 -25.23 -8.78
C PRO A 269 9.70 -26.58 -8.24
N GLU A 270 10.41 -27.35 -9.05
CA GLU A 270 11.20 -28.51 -8.63
C GLU A 270 12.61 -28.42 -9.23
N SER A 271 13.64 -28.54 -8.39
CA SER A 271 15.06 -28.47 -8.75
C SER A 271 15.85 -29.61 -8.09
N TYR A 272 17.02 -29.94 -8.63
CA TYR A 272 17.89 -31.01 -8.13
C TYR A 272 19.27 -30.46 -7.75
N THR A 273 19.87 -30.99 -6.70
CA THR A 273 21.25 -30.66 -6.30
C THR A 273 21.96 -31.91 -5.77
N ASN A 274 23.27 -32.01 -6.02
CA ASN A 274 24.13 -33.02 -5.39
C ASN A 274 24.95 -32.44 -4.22
N GLN A 275 24.72 -31.18 -3.86
CA GLN A 275 25.41 -30.48 -2.78
C GLN A 275 24.60 -30.52 -1.47
N ASP A 276 25.26 -30.25 -0.35
CA ASP A 276 24.60 -30.11 0.97
C ASP A 276 23.95 -28.73 1.17
N THR A 277 24.21 -27.79 0.27
CA THR A 277 23.65 -26.44 0.26
C THR A 277 23.11 -26.09 -1.12
N ILE A 278 22.26 -25.08 -1.18
CA ILE A 278 21.84 -24.46 -2.44
C ILE A 278 21.79 -22.95 -2.30
N ARG A 279 22.13 -22.24 -3.37
CA ARG A 279 21.99 -20.80 -3.47
C ARG A 279 20.55 -20.45 -3.80
N VAL A 280 19.93 -19.60 -2.99
CA VAL A 280 18.58 -19.06 -3.18
C VAL A 280 18.73 -17.58 -3.48
N GLU A 281 18.18 -17.14 -4.61
CA GLU A 281 18.15 -15.75 -5.04
C GLU A 281 16.71 -15.34 -5.29
N GLY A 282 16.41 -14.06 -5.06
CA GLY A 282 15.06 -13.57 -5.27
C GLY A 282 14.94 -12.07 -5.23
N LYS A 283 13.69 -11.61 -5.30
CA LYS A 283 13.30 -10.21 -5.33
C LYS A 283 12.32 -9.88 -4.20
N VAL A 284 12.41 -8.65 -3.74
CA VAL A 284 11.47 -8.02 -2.80
C VAL A 284 10.95 -6.73 -3.42
N THR A 285 9.82 -6.21 -2.93
CA THR A 285 9.27 -4.93 -3.39
C THR A 285 10.08 -3.73 -2.86
N ALA A 286 10.56 -3.83 -1.62
CA ALA A 286 11.37 -2.83 -0.96
C ALA A 286 12.46 -3.49 -0.13
N ASP A 287 13.56 -2.77 0.11
CA ASP A 287 14.65 -3.33 0.88
C ASP A 287 14.28 -3.54 2.35
N GLY A 288 14.65 -4.70 2.88
CA GLY A 288 14.31 -5.14 4.22
C GLY A 288 14.92 -6.51 4.50
N LYS A 289 14.53 -7.12 5.61
CA LYS A 289 15.03 -8.44 5.97
C LYS A 289 14.25 -9.52 5.23
N VAL A 290 14.92 -10.50 4.67
CA VAL A 290 14.33 -11.69 4.05
C VAL A 290 14.62 -12.89 4.94
N ASN A 291 13.58 -13.57 5.40
CA ASN A 291 13.69 -14.82 6.13
C ASN A 291 13.56 -15.99 5.15
N VAL A 292 14.54 -16.91 5.18
CA VAL A 292 14.52 -18.12 4.34
C VAL A 292 14.22 -19.32 5.22
N TYR A 293 13.22 -20.09 4.82
CA TYR A 293 12.76 -21.28 5.52
C TYR A 293 13.05 -22.51 4.67
N VAL A 294 13.59 -23.54 5.31
CA VAL A 294 13.80 -24.87 4.73
C VAL A 294 13.01 -25.88 5.57
N ASN A 295 12.09 -26.62 4.95
CA ASN A 295 11.19 -27.56 5.62
C ASN A 295 10.44 -26.91 6.80
N ASP A 296 9.90 -25.71 6.55
CA ASP A 296 9.20 -24.86 7.53
C ASP A 296 10.04 -24.36 8.73
N VAL A 297 11.34 -24.68 8.79
CA VAL A 297 12.28 -24.17 9.79
C VAL A 297 13.02 -22.96 9.23
N LYS A 298 13.05 -21.84 9.97
CA LYS A 298 13.83 -20.65 9.59
C LYS A 298 15.31 -21.01 9.56
N ALA A 299 15.88 -21.10 8.36
CA ALA A 299 17.27 -21.50 8.14
C ALA A 299 18.22 -20.31 8.31
N THR A 300 17.82 -19.13 7.81
CA THR A 300 18.61 -17.90 7.90
C THR A 300 17.75 -16.66 7.65
N SER A 301 18.31 -15.49 7.94
CA SER A 301 17.76 -14.18 7.60
C SER A 301 18.86 -13.34 6.96
N ILE A 302 18.53 -12.56 5.93
CA ILE A 302 19.47 -11.71 5.20
C ILE A 302 18.82 -10.38 4.85
N ASP A 303 19.55 -9.27 4.89
CA ASP A 303 19.05 -7.99 4.38
C ASP A 303 19.14 -7.97 2.85
N SER A 304 18.08 -7.55 2.18
CA SER A 304 18.10 -7.32 0.75
C SER A 304 18.75 -5.97 0.44
N GLU A 305 19.38 -5.89 -0.73
CA GLU A 305 19.94 -4.64 -1.25
C GLU A 305 19.47 -4.44 -2.69
N ASN A 306 19.06 -3.23 -3.05
CA ASN A 306 18.57 -2.91 -4.39
C ASN A 306 17.41 -3.82 -4.81
N ARG A 307 16.52 -4.13 -3.86
CA ARG A 307 15.33 -4.97 -4.04
C ARG A 307 15.64 -6.43 -4.42
N VAL A 308 16.85 -6.91 -4.15
CA VAL A 308 17.27 -8.31 -4.41
C VAL A 308 17.95 -8.93 -3.19
N PHE A 309 17.86 -10.25 -3.07
CA PHE A 309 18.58 -11.02 -2.06
C PHE A 309 19.23 -12.26 -2.69
N ALA A 310 20.33 -12.71 -2.08
CA ALA A 310 20.99 -13.96 -2.45
C ALA A 310 21.65 -14.58 -1.21
N VAL A 311 21.40 -15.86 -0.95
CA VAL A 311 21.92 -16.54 0.23
C VAL A 311 22.09 -18.04 -0.01
N GLU A 312 23.09 -18.67 0.62
CA GLU A 312 23.21 -20.12 0.63
C GLU A 312 22.48 -20.71 1.84
N VAL A 313 21.68 -21.76 1.61
CA VAL A 313 20.94 -22.46 2.67
C VAL A 313 21.21 -23.96 2.66
N PRO A 314 21.15 -24.63 3.83
CA PRO A 314 21.34 -26.07 3.93
C PRO A 314 20.17 -26.85 3.30
N ILE A 315 20.47 -28.02 2.74
CA ILE A 315 19.52 -28.99 2.19
C ILE A 315 19.65 -30.28 3.02
N PRO A 316 18.97 -30.38 4.18
CA PRO A 316 19.18 -31.45 5.15
C PRO A 316 18.61 -32.81 4.70
N GLU A 317 17.51 -32.82 3.94
CA GLU A 317 16.78 -34.04 3.57
C GLU A 317 16.97 -34.41 2.09
N GLU A 318 16.46 -35.57 1.66
CA GLU A 318 16.43 -35.96 0.24
C GLU A 318 15.45 -35.09 -0.57
N ARG A 319 14.35 -34.65 0.04
CA ARG A 319 13.37 -33.75 -0.58
C ARG A 319 13.11 -32.60 0.39
N ASN A 320 13.35 -31.38 -0.05
CA ASN A 320 13.26 -30.20 0.80
C ASN A 320 12.31 -29.18 0.17
N THR A 321 11.58 -28.44 0.99
CA THR A 321 10.80 -27.29 0.57
C THR A 321 11.49 -26.02 1.02
N ILE A 322 11.58 -25.03 0.13
CA ILE A 322 12.13 -23.72 0.43
C ILE A 322 11.05 -22.67 0.19
N LYS A 323 10.86 -21.78 1.17
CA LYS A 323 10.00 -20.61 1.07
C LYS A 323 10.70 -19.40 1.68
N VAL A 324 10.32 -18.21 1.25
CA VAL A 324 10.89 -16.95 1.77
C VAL A 324 9.78 -16.01 2.22
N THR A 325 10.00 -15.24 3.29
CA THR A 325 9.16 -14.11 3.69
C THR A 325 10.02 -12.86 3.72
N ALA A 326 9.41 -11.69 3.55
CA ALA A 326 10.05 -10.41 3.77
C ALA A 326 9.55 -9.84 5.11
N GLU A 327 10.40 -9.12 5.84
CA GLU A 327 10.14 -8.62 7.18
C GLU A 327 10.52 -7.15 7.27
N LEU A 328 9.57 -6.33 7.73
CA LEU A 328 9.81 -4.92 8.07
C LEU A 328 9.22 -4.64 9.45
N ASN A 329 9.98 -3.94 10.29
CA ASN A 329 9.59 -3.59 11.66
C ASN A 329 9.14 -4.81 12.50
N GLY A 330 9.73 -5.98 12.23
CA GLY A 330 9.39 -7.24 12.92
C GLY A 330 8.09 -7.90 12.46
N ILE A 331 7.44 -7.38 11.41
CA ILE A 331 6.24 -7.95 10.81
C ILE A 331 6.63 -8.64 9.50
N GLU A 332 6.33 -9.94 9.40
CA GLU A 332 6.60 -10.74 8.21
C GLU A 332 5.41 -10.72 7.23
N THR A 333 5.73 -10.73 5.94
CA THR A 333 4.76 -11.00 4.86
C THR A 333 4.31 -12.44 4.93
N GLU A 334 3.25 -12.78 4.20
CA GLU A 334 3.02 -14.17 3.83
C GLU A 334 4.24 -14.73 3.07
N PRO A 335 4.51 -16.04 3.16
CA PRO A 335 5.63 -16.63 2.46
C PRO A 335 5.34 -16.77 0.97
N SER A 336 6.44 -16.80 0.21
CA SER A 336 6.45 -17.15 -1.20
C SER A 336 5.80 -18.52 -1.45
N ALA A 337 5.45 -18.76 -2.71
CA ALA A 337 5.25 -20.12 -3.19
C ALA A 337 6.48 -20.96 -2.82
N SER A 338 6.24 -22.18 -2.35
CA SER A 338 7.32 -23.11 -2.02
C SER A 338 7.96 -23.66 -3.29
N VAL A 339 9.28 -23.73 -3.31
CA VAL A 339 10.05 -24.48 -4.32
C VAL A 339 10.57 -25.77 -3.70
N VAL A 340 10.61 -26.85 -4.48
CA VAL A 340 11.12 -28.14 -4.05
C VAL A 340 12.55 -28.32 -4.53
N VAL A 341 13.44 -28.73 -3.63
CA VAL A 341 14.82 -29.09 -3.94
C VAL A 341 15.07 -30.54 -3.53
N ILE A 342 15.34 -31.38 -4.52
CA ILE A 342 15.69 -32.79 -4.34
C ILE A 342 17.21 -32.91 -4.26
N LYS A 343 17.70 -33.48 -3.17
CA LYS A 343 19.10 -33.77 -2.93
C LYS A 343 19.44 -35.16 -3.44
N ASP A 344 20.05 -35.22 -4.62
CA ASP A 344 20.49 -36.47 -5.23
C ASP A 344 22.01 -36.53 -5.27
N LYS A 345 22.59 -37.35 -4.38
CA LYS A 345 24.03 -37.62 -4.33
C LYS A 345 24.42 -38.92 -5.04
N LEU A 346 23.46 -39.64 -5.63
CA LEU A 346 23.75 -40.86 -6.34
C LEU A 346 24.44 -40.50 -7.65
N ALA A 347 25.68 -40.98 -7.81
CA ALA A 347 26.38 -40.83 -9.08
C ALA A 347 25.60 -41.60 -10.16
N PRO A 348 25.46 -41.05 -11.37
CA PRO A 348 24.83 -41.77 -12.47
C PRO A 348 25.59 -43.06 -12.73
N VAL A 349 24.86 -44.16 -12.88
CA VAL A 349 25.45 -45.44 -13.27
C VAL A 349 25.64 -45.40 -14.79
N LEU A 350 26.88 -45.34 -15.24
CA LEU A 350 27.22 -45.49 -16.67
C LEU A 350 27.28 -46.98 -16.99
N THR A 351 26.28 -47.49 -17.70
CA THR A 351 26.35 -48.82 -18.33
C THR A 351 26.87 -48.65 -19.76
N VAL A 352 28.03 -49.26 -20.04
CA VAL A 352 28.51 -49.41 -21.41
C VAL A 352 27.91 -50.71 -21.95
N ASP A 353 26.80 -50.60 -22.66
CA ASP A 353 26.13 -51.78 -23.21
C ASP A 353 26.87 -52.33 -24.42
N GLU A 354 27.52 -51.47 -25.24
CA GLU A 354 28.37 -51.87 -26.37
C GLU A 354 29.42 -50.80 -26.75
N PRO A 355 30.54 -51.17 -27.39
CA PRO A 355 30.96 -52.54 -27.69
C PRO A 355 31.90 -53.12 -26.62
N LEU A 356 31.84 -54.43 -26.44
CA LEU A 356 32.86 -55.20 -25.74
C LEU A 356 34.26 -54.91 -26.30
N ASP A 357 35.24 -54.91 -25.40
CA ASP A 357 36.65 -54.65 -25.69
C ASP A 357 37.13 -55.53 -26.87
N ASN A 358 37.59 -54.89 -27.96
CA ASN A 358 37.97 -55.46 -29.28
C ASN A 358 36.89 -55.65 -30.37
N ALA A 359 35.68 -55.09 -30.26
CA ALA A 359 34.76 -55.11 -31.42
C ALA A 359 35.25 -54.17 -32.55
N LYS A 360 35.77 -54.75 -33.63
CA LYS A 360 36.06 -54.02 -34.88
C LYS A 360 34.77 -53.84 -35.68
N ILE A 361 34.35 -52.60 -35.89
CA ILE A 361 33.33 -52.25 -36.88
C ILE A 361 33.95 -52.49 -38.27
N LYS A 362 33.23 -53.24 -39.12
CA LYS A 362 33.69 -53.70 -40.45
C LYS A 362 33.64 -52.62 -41.50
#